data_AF-A0A7S1LIH2-F1
#
_entry.id   AF-A0A7S1LIH2-F1
#
_cell.length_a   1.000
_cell.length_b   1.000
_cell.length_c   1.000
_cell.angle_alpha   90.00
_cell.angle_beta   90.00
_cell.angle_gamma   90.00
#
_symmetry.space_group_name_H-M   'P 1'
#
loop_
_entity.id
_entity.type
_entity.pdbx_description
1 polymer ?
#
loop_
_entity_poly.entity_id
_entity_poly.type
_entity_poly.pdbx_seq_one_letter_code
_entity_poly.pdbx_strand_id
1 'polypeptide(L)'
;QGRLRFSPPCARKRRRAVRPMVVLAQPEIDVGSLLDVYDLRSKLDESALGLLARADSARAAEVIEDVAARSDIKNPSAFVARALRSYPSQRGGEAGAVRSGAPPPRAAAPAAYAVAHMARAAAAAPTGGSHVDAVLLQYPELRGLLDESALRRLRSADPDRAAEVIEELVAKGDVQNPSAFCVKALATHPHKRGQRGDLDELLAKHADVTSTLDEQALAKLRSSEPARAMEIIEDLSLKGDVNNASAFVMKALTAYPHKRGNQKNIVQVLARHPEIRDALDESASARLGEADPARAVEIIEDIAARGDVRNPSAFVAKALQLYPHQRTGQVAMLTRTPLNAPMIPFQAQRAVAQLTAVTAALQSGGAVERELARQPAVLRGLDAEAVRALSQADPERGIEIVHDLAAKIGEVRNPSAFAMQALKAFPHRRSDPNDVDSALSRRPRVRASLDEAVLQRLREADPARAVEIIEDVAAKTDIHNPSAFVMKALTSHPMKRGGDEQTSAGYHDAPAAKHMRPAYGGPQRVVMEASVHARPSGADGLDEQAQRLLSAANPDRAQEILEELADKQGQVRNPSAFVAKALRQFPECRGRRAT
;
A
#
# COMPACT_ATOMS: atom_id res chain seq x y z
N GLN A 1 5.78 26.74 77.20
CA GLN A 1 6.03 28.15 76.84
C GLN A 1 7.39 28.25 76.16
N GLY A 2 7.50 28.91 75.00
CA GLY A 2 8.79 29.37 74.42
C GLY A 2 9.57 28.43 73.50
N ARG A 3 9.07 28.08 72.30
CA ARG A 3 9.91 27.58 71.20
C ARG A 3 10.48 28.77 70.42
N LEU A 4 11.78 29.07 70.65
CA LEU A 4 12.55 30.05 69.88
C LEU A 4 12.80 29.51 68.46
N ARG A 5 12.31 30.25 67.45
CA ARG A 5 12.58 30.00 66.03
C ARG A 5 13.91 30.66 65.67
N PHE A 6 14.88 29.86 65.21
CA PHE A 6 16.08 30.33 64.52
C PHE A 6 15.72 30.63 63.05
N SER A 7 15.87 31.89 62.63
CA SER A 7 15.87 32.30 61.23
C SER A 7 17.28 32.15 60.64
N PRO A 8 17.46 31.57 59.44
CA PRO A 8 18.75 31.55 58.79
C PRO A 8 19.05 32.92 58.13
N PRO A 9 20.34 33.34 58.06
CA PRO A 9 20.71 34.63 57.50
C PRO A 9 20.62 34.65 55.97
N CYS A 10 20.11 35.76 55.43
CA CYS A 10 20.06 36.08 54.01
C CYS A 10 21.42 35.92 53.31
N ALA A 11 21.51 35.00 52.36
CA ALA A 11 22.63 34.90 51.43
C ALA A 11 22.66 36.11 50.48
N ARG A 12 23.59 37.04 50.73
CA ARG A 12 23.97 38.09 49.77
C ARG A 12 24.50 37.44 48.49
N LYS A 13 23.72 37.53 47.39
CA LYS A 13 24.18 37.20 46.02
C LYS A 13 25.38 38.08 45.66
N ARG A 14 26.59 37.53 45.77
CA ARG A 14 27.79 38.10 45.14
C ARG A 14 27.62 38.02 43.63
N ARG A 15 27.47 39.15 42.96
CA ARG A 15 27.59 39.27 41.50
C ARG A 15 29.02 38.87 41.13
N ARG A 16 29.21 37.67 40.57
CA ARG A 16 30.45 37.31 39.87
C ARG A 16 30.49 38.14 38.59
N ALA A 17 31.51 38.99 38.47
CA ALA A 17 31.86 39.61 37.21
C ALA A 17 32.18 38.49 36.20
N VAL A 18 31.39 38.40 35.14
CA VAL A 18 31.62 37.49 34.01
C VAL A 18 32.85 38.01 33.28
N ARG A 19 33.94 37.25 33.29
CA ARG A 19 35.11 37.51 32.44
C ARG A 19 34.65 37.41 30.98
N PRO A 20 34.99 38.37 30.10
CA PRO A 20 34.73 38.22 28.67
C PRO A 20 35.47 36.97 28.18
N MET A 21 34.73 35.97 27.70
CA MET A 21 35.34 34.84 27.01
C MET A 21 35.94 35.36 25.72
N VAL A 22 37.25 35.23 25.59
CA VAL A 22 37.96 35.43 24.34
C VAL A 22 37.40 34.40 23.36
N VAL A 23 36.58 34.85 22.42
CA VAL A 23 36.13 34.04 21.29
C VAL A 23 37.36 33.83 20.42
N LEU A 24 38.01 32.68 20.57
CA LEU A 24 39.04 32.25 19.63
C LEU A 24 38.35 32.12 18.27
N ALA A 25 38.80 32.90 17.30
CA ALA A 25 38.30 32.83 15.92
C ALA A 25 38.42 31.38 15.44
N GLN A 26 37.28 30.78 15.06
CA GLN A 26 37.32 29.45 14.48
C GLN A 26 38.02 29.51 13.12
N PRO A 27 38.86 28.51 12.78
CA PRO A 27 39.49 28.46 11.47
C PRO A 27 38.41 28.46 10.39
N GLU A 28 38.52 29.35 9.41
CA GLU A 28 37.61 29.36 8.27
C GLU A 28 37.75 28.04 7.52
N ILE A 29 36.65 27.29 7.43
CA ILE A 29 36.61 26.01 6.73
C ILE A 29 36.57 26.30 5.23
N ASP A 30 37.63 25.96 4.51
CA ASP A 30 37.65 26.03 3.06
C ASP A 30 36.89 24.83 2.45
N VAL A 31 35.69 25.12 1.97
CA VAL A 31 34.80 24.16 1.31
C VAL A 31 35.45 23.56 0.06
N GLY A 32 36.30 24.31 -0.65
CA GLY A 32 37.02 23.82 -1.83
C GLY A 32 37.96 22.68 -1.48
N SER A 33 38.77 22.86 -0.43
CA SER A 33 39.66 21.83 0.09
C SER A 33 38.92 20.56 0.52
N LEU A 34 37.74 20.68 1.16
CA LEU A 34 36.95 19.51 1.54
C LEU A 34 36.42 18.72 0.33
N LEU A 35 35.98 19.41 -0.73
CA LEU A 35 35.51 18.76 -1.95
C LEU A 35 36.61 17.96 -2.66
N ASP A 36 37.85 18.47 -2.61
CA ASP A 36 39.02 17.80 -3.19
C ASP A 36 39.47 16.61 -2.31
N VAL A 37 39.40 16.72 -0.97
CA VAL A 37 39.71 15.63 -0.03
C VAL A 37 38.80 14.41 -0.22
N TYR A 38 37.51 14.63 -0.49
CA TYR A 38 36.54 13.55 -0.68
C TYR A 38 36.29 13.13 -2.14
N ASP A 39 37.03 13.71 -3.10
CA ASP A 39 36.84 13.49 -4.53
C ASP A 39 35.36 13.60 -4.95
N LEU A 40 34.70 14.67 -4.46
CA LEU A 40 33.29 14.98 -4.74
C LEU A 40 33.14 15.99 -5.86
N ARG A 41 34.20 16.74 -6.18
CA ARG A 41 34.18 17.79 -7.21
C ARG A 41 33.86 17.25 -8.60
N SER A 42 34.26 16.02 -8.89
CA SER A 42 33.97 15.31 -10.14
C SER A 42 32.57 14.65 -10.16
N LYS A 43 31.93 14.49 -8.99
CA LYS A 43 30.66 13.77 -8.82
C LYS A 43 29.45 14.69 -8.65
N LEU A 44 29.69 15.96 -8.29
CA LEU A 44 28.65 16.97 -8.13
C LEU A 44 28.47 17.77 -9.42
N ASP A 45 27.21 18.07 -9.75
CA ASP A 45 26.89 18.97 -10.86
C ASP A 45 27.11 20.45 -10.49
N GLU A 46 27.16 21.32 -11.49
CA GLU A 46 27.38 22.77 -11.30
C GLU A 46 26.31 23.42 -10.40
N SER A 47 25.09 22.88 -10.39
CA SER A 47 23.99 23.39 -9.58
C SER A 47 24.21 23.11 -8.08
N ALA A 48 24.61 21.89 -7.74
CA ALA A 48 24.95 21.49 -6.38
C ALA A 48 26.19 22.25 -5.87
N LEU A 49 27.21 22.41 -6.71
CA LEU A 49 28.38 23.24 -6.39
C LEU A 49 27.99 24.70 -6.15
N GLY A 50 27.10 25.26 -6.98
CA GLY A 50 26.57 26.61 -6.80
C GLY A 50 25.76 26.78 -5.51
N LEU A 51 25.06 25.74 -5.04
CA LEU A 51 24.36 25.75 -3.76
C LEU A 51 25.33 25.70 -2.58
N LEU A 52 26.38 24.88 -2.66
CA LEU A 52 27.44 24.81 -1.63
C LEU A 52 28.18 26.14 -1.50
N ALA A 53 28.49 26.81 -2.62
CA ALA A 53 29.15 28.11 -2.62
C ALA A 53 28.31 29.25 -2.01
N ARG A 54 26.98 29.10 -1.97
CA ARG A 54 26.06 30.08 -1.35
C ARG A 54 25.71 29.74 0.10
N ALA A 55 25.98 28.51 0.52
CA ALA A 55 25.70 28.06 1.88
C ALA A 55 26.74 28.63 2.86
N ASP A 56 26.36 28.68 4.13
CA ASP A 56 27.31 28.94 5.22
C ASP A 56 28.38 27.84 5.22
N SER A 57 29.66 28.22 5.42
CA SER A 57 30.80 27.29 5.26
C SER A 57 30.74 26.13 6.25
N ALA A 58 30.25 26.34 7.47
CA ALA A 58 30.08 25.26 8.44
C ALA A 58 28.99 24.28 7.99
N ARG A 59 27.88 24.79 7.43
CA ARG A 59 26.81 23.94 6.91
C ARG A 59 27.20 23.20 5.63
N ALA A 60 27.94 23.85 4.74
CA ALA A 60 28.47 23.22 3.54
C ALA A 60 29.41 22.06 3.90
N ALA A 61 30.28 22.26 4.91
CA ALA A 61 31.17 21.23 5.42
C ALA A 61 30.42 20.01 5.97
N GLU A 62 29.40 20.23 6.82
CA GLU A 62 28.57 19.14 7.37
C GLU A 62 27.90 18.31 6.27
N VAL A 63 27.33 18.97 5.26
CA VAL A 63 26.68 18.27 4.14
C VAL A 63 27.70 17.50 3.28
N ILE A 64 28.91 18.02 3.11
CA ILE A 64 29.99 17.33 2.38
C ILE A 64 30.44 16.08 3.14
N GLU A 65 30.64 16.19 4.46
CA GLU A 65 30.99 15.05 5.32
C GLU A 65 29.90 13.97 5.32
N ASP A 66 28.62 14.37 5.37
CA ASP A 66 27.48 13.45 5.29
C ASP A 66 27.43 12.68 3.95
N VAL A 67 27.73 13.35 2.83
CA VAL A 67 27.80 12.71 1.52
C VAL A 67 28.98 11.74 1.46
N ALA A 68 30.14 12.14 2.00
CA ALA A 68 31.32 11.31 2.03
C ALA A 68 31.17 10.06 2.92
N ALA A 69 30.45 10.19 4.04
CA ALA A 69 30.17 9.08 4.95
C ALA A 69 29.22 8.02 4.34
N ARG A 70 28.48 8.36 3.28
CA ARG A 70 27.44 7.53 2.69
C ARG A 70 27.81 7.10 1.27
N SER A 71 28.49 5.95 1.16
CA SER A 71 28.89 5.37 -0.13
C SER A 71 27.73 4.82 -0.97
N ASP A 72 26.52 4.73 -0.41
CA ASP A 72 25.31 4.18 -1.05
C ASP A 72 24.50 5.22 -1.86
N ILE A 73 24.91 6.49 -1.83
CA ILE A 73 24.19 7.57 -2.50
C ILE A 73 24.40 7.46 -4.03
N LYS A 74 23.36 7.02 -4.73
CA LYS A 74 23.36 6.91 -6.22
C LYS A 74 23.51 8.26 -6.94
N ASN A 75 23.06 9.35 -6.34
CA ASN A 75 23.11 10.70 -6.91
C ASN A 75 23.48 11.74 -5.83
N PRO A 76 24.77 12.07 -5.67
CA PRO A 76 25.24 12.98 -4.63
C PRO A 76 24.76 14.43 -4.85
N SER A 77 24.63 14.89 -6.10
CA SER A 77 24.13 16.25 -6.42
C SER A 77 22.72 16.49 -5.88
N ALA A 78 21.82 15.52 -6.10
CA ALA A 78 20.44 15.60 -5.60
C ALA A 78 20.37 15.59 -4.07
N PHE A 79 21.26 14.81 -3.42
CA PHE A 79 21.35 14.78 -1.97
C PHE A 79 21.79 16.13 -1.40
N VAL A 80 22.88 16.71 -1.92
CA VAL A 80 23.39 18.03 -1.51
C VAL A 80 22.31 19.09 -1.67
N ALA A 81 21.65 19.13 -2.83
CA ALA A 81 20.58 20.10 -3.10
C ALA A 81 19.41 19.97 -2.11
N ARG A 82 19.00 18.74 -1.78
CA ARG A 82 17.92 18.47 -0.81
C ARG A 82 18.33 18.84 0.61
N ALA A 83 19.56 18.50 1.01
CA ALA A 83 20.09 18.75 2.36
C ALA A 83 20.21 20.25 2.66
N LEU A 84 20.66 21.04 1.67
CA LEU A 84 20.76 22.50 1.80
C LEU A 84 19.40 23.20 1.73
N ARG A 85 18.42 22.68 0.98
CA ARG A 85 17.05 23.27 0.91
C ARG A 85 16.18 22.96 2.12
N SER A 86 16.37 21.79 2.73
CA SER A 86 15.54 21.32 3.85
C SER A 86 15.82 22.08 5.14
N TYR A 87 16.98 22.72 5.24
CA TYR A 87 17.39 23.51 6.40
C TYR A 87 18.02 24.83 5.92
N PRO A 88 17.21 25.82 5.49
CA PRO A 88 17.74 27.14 5.24
C PRO A 88 18.36 27.64 6.54
N SER A 89 19.66 27.95 6.50
CA SER A 89 20.44 28.39 7.65
C SER A 89 19.63 29.35 8.49
N GLN A 90 19.46 29.04 9.78
CA GLN A 90 18.91 29.98 10.75
C GLN A 90 19.77 31.24 10.68
N ARG A 91 19.32 32.23 9.91
CA ARG A 91 19.98 33.53 9.79
C ARG A 91 20.00 34.12 11.20
N GLY A 92 21.20 34.17 11.76
CA GLY A 92 21.45 34.62 13.13
C GLY A 92 20.71 35.92 13.43
N GLY A 93 20.02 35.93 14.57
CA GLY A 93 19.56 37.15 15.19
C GLY A 93 20.78 37.95 15.64
N GLU A 94 21.27 38.83 14.78
CA GLU A 94 22.05 39.97 15.22
C GLU A 94 21.11 41.11 15.60
N ALA A 95 21.31 41.60 16.82
CA ALA A 95 20.60 42.72 17.40
C ALA A 95 20.81 43.98 16.56
N GLY A 96 19.80 44.33 15.76
CA GLY A 96 19.66 45.66 15.18
C GLY A 96 19.46 46.69 16.29
N ALA A 97 20.54 47.36 16.69
CA ALA A 97 20.52 48.57 17.48
C ALA A 97 19.81 49.67 16.67
N VAL A 98 18.50 49.81 16.87
CA VAL A 98 17.73 50.95 16.38
C VAL A 98 18.18 52.17 17.17
N ARG A 99 18.90 53.06 16.48
CA ARG A 99 19.22 54.40 16.93
C ARG A 99 17.94 55.11 17.36
N SER A 100 17.91 55.53 18.62
CA SER A 100 16.92 56.44 19.20
C SER A 100 17.02 57.80 18.50
N GLY A 101 16.21 58.00 17.46
CA GLY A 101 15.87 59.32 16.93
C GLY A 101 14.65 59.86 17.67
N ALA A 102 14.85 60.88 18.48
CA ALA A 102 13.78 61.58 19.20
C ALA A 102 12.81 62.28 18.20
N PRO A 103 11.49 62.17 18.37
CA PRO A 103 10.53 62.97 17.62
C PRO A 103 10.43 64.40 18.21
N PRO A 104 10.19 65.43 17.38
CA PRO A 104 10.09 66.81 17.82
C PRO A 104 8.80 67.08 18.64
N PRO A 105 8.80 68.10 19.51
CA PRO A 105 7.66 68.41 20.36
C PRO A 105 6.51 68.96 19.52
N ARG A 106 5.37 68.25 19.53
CA ARG A 106 4.14 68.74 18.90
C ARG A 106 3.35 69.56 19.92
N ALA A 107 3.11 70.81 19.53
CA ALA A 107 2.43 71.84 20.29
C ALA A 107 1.00 71.44 20.71
N ALA A 108 0.62 71.95 21.87
CA ALA A 108 -0.69 71.84 22.49
C ALA A 108 -1.79 72.52 21.67
N ALA A 109 -2.95 71.87 21.57
CA ALA A 109 -4.25 72.44 21.21
C ALA A 109 -5.38 71.49 21.69
N PRO A 110 -6.60 71.99 21.93
CA PRO A 110 -7.24 71.84 23.23
C PRO A 110 -8.25 70.69 23.36
N ALA A 111 -8.46 70.33 24.62
CA ALA A 111 -9.50 69.46 25.13
C ALA A 111 -10.90 69.97 24.76
N ALA A 112 -11.59 69.28 23.85
CA ALA A 112 -13.05 69.21 23.78
C ALA A 112 -13.50 68.26 22.66
N TYR A 113 -13.38 66.92 22.81
CA TYR A 113 -14.22 65.95 22.05
C TYR A 113 -14.12 64.50 22.58
N ALA A 114 -13.90 64.31 23.89
CA ALA A 114 -13.66 62.99 24.50
C ALA A 114 -14.82 62.44 25.35
N VAL A 115 -16.08 62.77 25.05
CA VAL A 115 -17.23 62.24 25.81
C VAL A 115 -18.27 61.49 24.94
N ALA A 116 -18.16 61.49 23.61
CA ALA A 116 -19.15 60.83 22.74
C ALA A 116 -18.76 59.45 22.18
N HIS A 117 -17.52 58.96 22.39
CA HIS A 117 -17.07 57.68 21.82
C HIS A 117 -16.90 56.52 22.83
N MET A 118 -16.98 56.78 24.14
CA MET A 118 -16.94 55.72 25.16
C MET A 118 -18.30 55.16 25.57
N ALA A 119 -19.41 55.85 25.27
CA ALA A 119 -20.75 55.42 25.66
C ALA A 119 -21.46 54.49 24.65
N ARG A 120 -20.82 54.13 23.52
CA ARG A 120 -21.40 53.22 22.50
C ARG A 120 -20.76 51.83 22.47
N ALA A 121 -19.85 51.53 23.39
CA ALA A 121 -19.24 50.21 23.56
C ALA A 121 -19.85 49.39 24.73
N ALA A 122 -20.87 49.90 25.42
CA ALA A 122 -21.40 49.32 26.65
C ALA A 122 -22.83 48.73 26.54
N ALA A 123 -23.36 48.54 25.32
CA ALA A 123 -24.72 48.03 25.13
C ALA A 123 -24.83 46.92 24.06
N ALA A 124 -23.81 46.05 23.97
CA ALA A 124 -23.94 44.74 23.35
C ALA A 124 -23.81 43.69 24.45
N ALA A 125 -24.95 43.12 24.86
CA ALA A 125 -24.97 42.01 25.80
C ALA A 125 -24.12 40.84 25.24
N PRO A 126 -23.18 40.26 26.01
CA PRO A 126 -22.37 39.13 25.56
C PRO A 126 -23.16 37.84 25.75
N THR A 127 -24.18 37.60 24.92
CA THR A 127 -24.94 36.34 24.93
C THR A 127 -24.44 35.31 23.92
N GLY A 128 -23.39 35.62 23.15
CA GLY A 128 -22.64 34.64 22.38
C GLY A 128 -21.28 34.42 23.01
N GLY A 129 -21.16 33.45 23.93
CA GLY A 129 -19.84 32.91 24.23
C GLY A 129 -19.17 32.56 22.91
N SER A 130 -17.94 33.03 22.67
CA SER A 130 -17.28 32.79 21.39
C SER A 130 -17.26 31.27 21.15
N HIS A 131 -17.53 30.82 19.92
CA HIS A 131 -17.53 29.38 19.59
C HIS A 131 -16.25 28.69 20.11
N VAL A 132 -15.14 29.43 20.11
CA VAL A 132 -13.85 29.06 20.70
C VAL A 132 -13.95 28.79 22.20
N ASP A 133 -14.60 29.65 22.98
CA ASP A 133 -14.81 29.43 24.41
C ASP A 133 -15.70 28.19 24.66
N ALA A 134 -16.68 27.92 23.79
CA ALA A 134 -17.51 26.71 23.88
C ALA A 134 -16.70 25.42 23.62
N VAL A 135 -15.77 25.43 22.66
CA VAL A 135 -14.86 24.31 22.41
C VAL A 135 -13.84 24.17 23.55
N LEU A 136 -13.29 25.27 24.06
CA LEU A 136 -12.35 25.25 25.20
C LEU A 136 -13.01 24.77 26.51
N LEU A 137 -14.34 24.90 26.65
CA LEU A 137 -15.06 24.31 27.78
C LEU A 137 -15.10 22.77 27.73
N GLN A 138 -14.93 22.17 26.55
CA GLN A 138 -14.81 20.71 26.40
C GLN A 138 -13.42 20.21 26.81
N TYR A 139 -12.41 21.10 26.83
CA TYR A 139 -11.00 20.80 27.12
C TYR A 139 -10.44 21.76 28.19
N PRO A 140 -10.89 21.66 29.45
CA PRO A 140 -10.54 22.61 30.51
C PRO A 140 -9.02 22.67 30.79
N GLU A 141 -8.31 21.56 30.61
CA GLU A 141 -6.86 21.49 30.76
C GLU A 141 -6.10 22.39 29.77
N LEU A 142 -6.57 22.52 28.53
CA LEU A 142 -5.93 23.37 27.52
C LEU A 142 -6.08 24.86 27.84
N ARG A 143 -7.21 25.25 28.44
CA ARG A 143 -7.47 26.65 28.78
C ARG A 143 -6.44 27.22 29.76
N GLY A 144 -5.90 26.40 30.66
CA GLY A 144 -4.84 26.81 31.59
C GLY A 144 -3.44 26.80 30.97
N LEU A 145 -3.25 26.07 29.87
CA LEU A 145 -1.96 25.93 29.18
C LEU A 145 -1.75 26.99 28.08
N LEU A 146 -2.83 27.56 27.55
CA LEU A 146 -2.77 28.61 26.53
C LEU A 146 -2.58 29.99 27.16
N ASP A 147 -1.66 30.77 26.60
CA ASP A 147 -1.46 32.16 27.00
C ASP A 147 -2.54 33.09 26.41
N GLU A 148 -2.67 34.29 27.00
CA GLU A 148 -3.69 35.26 26.60
C GLU A 148 -3.53 35.72 25.13
N SER A 149 -2.32 35.67 24.59
CA SER A 149 -2.05 36.06 23.20
C SER A 149 -2.57 35.01 22.21
N ALA A 150 -2.38 33.73 22.52
CA ALA A 150 -2.90 32.61 21.76
C ALA A 150 -4.43 32.56 21.83
N LEU A 151 -5.00 32.76 23.03
CA LEU A 151 -6.45 32.84 23.22
C LEU A 151 -7.08 33.99 22.42
N ARG A 152 -6.45 35.17 22.43
CA ARG A 152 -6.91 36.31 21.62
C ARG A 152 -6.87 36.00 20.13
N ARG A 153 -5.80 35.36 19.65
CA ARG A 153 -5.66 34.95 18.25
C ARG A 153 -6.70 33.90 17.84
N LEU A 154 -6.95 32.90 18.68
CA LEU A 154 -8.01 31.91 18.44
C LEU A 154 -9.39 32.58 18.37
N ARG A 155 -9.71 33.50 19.30
CA ARG A 155 -10.98 34.24 19.29
C ARG A 155 -11.15 35.17 18.08
N SER A 156 -10.05 35.67 17.51
CA SER A 156 -10.07 36.51 16.30
C SER A 156 -10.04 35.73 15.00
N ALA A 157 -9.71 34.43 15.05
CA ALA A 157 -9.67 33.57 13.87
C ALA A 157 -11.07 33.14 13.46
N ASP A 158 -11.17 32.54 12.27
CA ASP A 158 -12.36 31.84 11.84
C ASP A 158 -12.75 30.77 12.89
N PRO A 159 -14.03 30.70 13.34
CA PRO A 159 -14.43 29.86 14.45
C PRO A 159 -14.25 28.36 14.18
N ASP A 160 -14.46 27.93 12.93
CA ASP A 160 -14.23 26.55 12.52
C ASP A 160 -12.73 26.22 12.52
N ARG A 161 -11.90 27.15 12.03
CA ARG A 161 -10.45 26.98 12.07
C ARG A 161 -9.92 26.93 13.50
N ALA A 162 -10.40 27.81 14.37
CA ALA A 162 -10.00 27.82 15.76
C ALA A 162 -10.38 26.50 16.45
N ALA A 163 -11.57 25.94 16.17
CA ALA A 163 -11.98 24.63 16.65
C ALA A 163 -11.05 23.52 16.13
N GLU A 164 -10.76 23.47 14.83
CA GLU A 164 -9.84 22.49 14.23
C GLU A 164 -8.44 22.54 14.88
N VAL A 165 -7.90 23.73 15.14
CA VAL A 165 -6.58 23.89 15.76
C VAL A 165 -6.58 23.40 17.21
N ILE A 166 -7.68 23.61 17.95
CA ILE A 166 -7.83 23.10 19.32
C ILE A 166 -7.92 21.58 19.29
N GLU A 167 -8.75 20.99 18.43
CA GLU A 167 -8.86 19.54 18.27
C GLU A 167 -7.53 18.89 17.85
N GLU A 168 -6.78 19.52 16.94
CA GLU A 168 -5.45 19.05 16.53
C GLU A 168 -4.45 19.10 17.70
N LEU A 169 -4.52 20.14 18.53
CA LEU A 169 -3.69 20.27 19.73
C LEU A 169 -3.98 19.15 20.73
N VAL A 170 -5.27 18.85 20.98
CA VAL A 170 -5.70 17.72 21.83
C VAL A 170 -5.22 16.39 21.26
N ALA A 171 -5.44 16.16 19.96
CA ALA A 171 -5.08 14.91 19.30
C ALA A 171 -3.58 14.60 19.36
N LYS A 172 -2.73 15.64 19.35
CA LYS A 172 -1.28 15.48 19.47
C LYS A 172 -0.83 15.12 20.88
N GLY A 173 -1.50 15.62 21.92
CA GLY A 173 -1.28 15.27 23.33
C GLY A 173 0.07 15.67 23.96
N ASP A 174 1.16 15.74 23.19
CA ASP A 174 2.54 15.97 23.69
C ASP A 174 3.14 17.34 23.34
N VAL A 175 2.31 18.32 22.98
CA VAL A 175 2.81 19.59 22.47
C VAL A 175 3.49 20.40 23.57
N GLN A 176 4.82 20.47 23.52
CA GLN A 176 5.66 21.15 24.52
C GLN A 176 5.28 22.62 24.78
N ASN A 177 4.80 23.33 23.76
CA ASN A 177 4.30 24.70 23.88
C ASN A 177 2.98 24.87 23.10
N PRO A 178 1.81 24.68 23.75
CA PRO A 178 0.51 24.73 23.09
C PRO A 178 0.17 26.12 22.53
N SER A 179 0.56 27.20 23.22
CA SER A 179 0.34 28.57 22.75
C SER A 179 1.05 28.84 21.43
N ALA A 180 2.33 28.51 21.34
CA ALA A 180 3.12 28.70 20.13
C ALA A 180 2.58 27.85 18.97
N PHE A 181 2.09 26.64 19.27
CA PHE A 181 1.44 25.78 18.28
C PHE A 181 0.19 26.43 17.69
N CYS A 182 -0.73 26.94 18.51
CA CYS A 182 -1.93 27.61 18.04
C CYS A 182 -1.61 28.83 17.18
N VAL A 183 -0.68 29.69 17.63
CA VAL A 183 -0.28 30.89 16.88
C VAL A 183 0.32 30.53 15.53
N LYS A 184 1.20 29.53 15.47
CA LYS A 184 1.81 29.06 14.23
C LYS A 184 0.78 28.43 13.29
N ALA A 185 -0.12 27.61 13.82
CA ALA A 185 -1.15 26.93 13.03
C ALA A 185 -2.13 27.91 12.38
N LEU A 186 -2.53 28.96 13.11
CA LEU A 186 -3.38 30.04 12.60
C LEU A 186 -2.65 30.96 11.60
N ALA A 187 -1.35 31.21 11.82
CA ALA A 187 -0.56 32.02 10.89
C ALA A 187 -0.28 31.28 9.56
N THR A 188 -0.13 29.96 9.61
CA THR A 188 0.15 29.14 8.42
C THR A 188 -1.12 28.89 7.61
N HIS A 189 -2.25 28.68 8.28
CA HIS A 189 -3.55 28.47 7.64
C HIS A 189 -4.62 29.29 8.39
N PRO A 190 -4.97 30.49 7.89
CA PRO A 190 -5.94 31.37 8.54
C PRO A 190 -7.39 30.86 8.46
N HIS A 191 -7.69 29.96 7.52
CA HIS A 191 -9.01 29.37 7.29
C HIS A 191 -9.02 27.86 7.59
N LYS A 192 -10.21 27.29 7.83
CA LYS A 192 -10.41 25.86 8.10
C LYS A 192 -9.83 25.03 6.96
N ARG A 193 -8.93 24.09 7.25
CA ARG A 193 -8.29 23.29 6.20
C ARG A 193 -9.32 22.37 5.53
N GLY A 194 -9.29 22.33 4.19
CA GLY A 194 -10.22 21.52 3.41
C GLY A 194 -11.52 22.25 3.09
N GLN A 195 -11.53 23.58 3.13
CA GLN A 195 -12.60 24.32 2.47
C GLN A 195 -12.46 24.18 0.95
N ARG A 196 -13.58 24.26 0.24
CA ARG A 196 -13.63 24.10 -1.22
C ARG A 196 -12.73 25.11 -1.95
N GLY A 197 -12.53 26.30 -1.38
CA GLY A 197 -11.65 27.34 -1.91
C GLY A 197 -10.16 26.98 -1.86
N ASP A 198 -9.74 26.16 -0.89
CA ASP A 198 -8.33 25.73 -0.76
C ASP A 198 -7.90 24.90 -1.98
N LEU A 199 -8.83 24.11 -2.55
CA LEU A 199 -8.56 23.31 -3.74
C LEU A 199 -8.32 24.21 -4.97
N ASP A 200 -9.13 25.25 -5.16
CA ASP A 200 -8.97 26.17 -6.30
C ASP A 200 -7.67 26.99 -6.15
N GLU A 201 -7.30 27.41 -4.94
CA GLU A 201 -6.01 28.05 -4.67
C GLU A 201 -4.83 27.10 -4.95
N LEU A 202 -4.96 25.83 -4.55
CA LEU A 202 -3.93 24.82 -4.77
C LEU A 202 -3.80 24.44 -6.26
N LEU A 203 -4.90 24.37 -7.00
CA LEU A 203 -4.90 24.22 -8.46
C LEU A 203 -4.25 25.44 -9.15
N ALA A 204 -4.51 26.66 -8.67
CA ALA A 204 -3.86 27.85 -9.18
C ALA A 204 -2.34 27.87 -8.90
N LYS A 205 -1.93 27.37 -7.72
CA LYS A 205 -0.51 27.24 -7.34
C LYS A 205 0.23 26.20 -8.19
N HIS A 206 -0.45 25.13 -8.59
CA HIS A 206 0.06 24.08 -9.45
C HIS A 206 -0.54 24.17 -10.87
N ALA A 207 -0.34 25.31 -11.52
CA ALA A 207 -0.87 25.58 -12.85
C ALA A 207 -0.32 24.61 -13.92
N ASP A 208 0.93 24.16 -13.75
CA ASP A 208 1.59 23.14 -14.56
C ASP A 208 0.81 21.82 -14.53
N VAL A 209 0.52 21.30 -13.34
CA VAL A 209 -0.29 20.10 -13.14
C VAL A 209 -1.70 20.29 -13.69
N THR A 210 -2.33 21.41 -13.36
CA THR A 210 -3.73 21.69 -13.75
C THR A 210 -3.90 21.74 -15.27
N SER A 211 -2.90 22.25 -16.00
CA SER A 211 -2.93 22.29 -17.47
C SER A 211 -2.89 20.91 -18.14
N THR A 212 -2.43 19.89 -17.42
CA THR A 212 -2.37 18.50 -17.91
C THR A 212 -3.63 17.69 -17.59
N LEU A 213 -4.53 18.23 -16.76
CA LEU A 213 -5.78 17.57 -16.37
C LEU A 213 -6.90 17.90 -17.36
N ASP A 214 -7.68 16.88 -17.72
CA ASP A 214 -8.88 17.07 -18.53
C ASP A 214 -10.06 17.59 -17.68
N GLU A 215 -11.10 18.06 -18.37
CA GLU A 215 -12.28 18.65 -17.74
C GLU A 215 -13.01 17.65 -16.84
N GLN A 216 -12.99 16.35 -17.17
CA GLN A 216 -13.65 15.31 -16.37
C GLN A 216 -12.92 15.07 -15.04
N ALA A 217 -11.59 15.00 -15.06
CA ALA A 217 -10.75 14.87 -13.88
C ALA A 217 -10.89 16.09 -12.97
N LEU A 218 -10.92 17.31 -13.53
CA LEU A 218 -11.16 18.54 -12.79
C LEU A 218 -12.57 18.58 -12.15
N ALA A 219 -13.61 18.20 -12.89
CA ALA A 219 -14.97 18.09 -12.36
C ALA A 219 -15.05 17.04 -11.23
N LYS A 220 -14.34 15.92 -11.38
CA LYS A 220 -14.28 14.88 -10.35
C LYS A 220 -13.55 15.36 -9.10
N LEU A 221 -12.45 16.08 -9.23
CA LEU A 221 -11.73 16.68 -8.10
C LEU A 221 -12.61 17.66 -7.33
N ARG A 222 -13.31 18.57 -8.03
CA ARG A 222 -14.21 19.58 -7.42
C ARG A 222 -15.46 19.00 -6.74
N SER A 223 -15.89 17.82 -7.15
CA SER A 223 -17.02 17.08 -6.55
C SER A 223 -16.59 16.10 -5.46
N SER A 224 -15.30 15.83 -5.33
CA SER A 224 -14.75 14.93 -4.30
C SER A 224 -14.50 15.67 -2.98
N GLU A 225 -14.17 14.90 -1.93
CA GLU A 225 -13.81 15.47 -0.63
C GLU A 225 -12.58 16.41 -0.79
N PRO A 226 -12.64 17.67 -0.34
CA PRO A 226 -11.58 18.66 -0.61
C PRO A 226 -10.22 18.21 -0.08
N ALA A 227 -10.20 17.59 1.11
CA ALA A 227 -8.98 17.10 1.71
C ALA A 227 -8.32 15.97 0.90
N ARG A 228 -9.13 15.14 0.23
CA ARG A 228 -8.66 14.09 -0.67
C ARG A 228 -8.16 14.66 -1.99
N ALA A 229 -8.89 15.61 -2.55
CA ALA A 229 -8.52 16.27 -3.79
C ALA A 229 -7.15 16.99 -3.66
N MET A 230 -6.93 17.70 -2.55
CA MET A 230 -5.64 18.34 -2.27
C MET A 230 -4.49 17.32 -2.17
N GLU A 231 -4.68 16.22 -1.43
CA GLU A 231 -3.68 15.15 -1.31
C GLU A 231 -3.28 14.59 -2.67
N ILE A 232 -4.25 14.35 -3.56
CA ILE A 232 -3.98 13.81 -4.91
C ILE A 232 -3.18 14.80 -5.76
N ILE A 233 -3.46 16.10 -5.68
CA ILE A 233 -2.70 17.11 -6.43
C ILE A 233 -1.28 17.25 -5.88
N GLU A 234 -1.11 17.24 -4.56
CA GLU A 234 0.23 17.24 -3.93
C GLU A 234 1.03 16.00 -4.35
N ASP A 235 0.42 14.80 -4.30
CA ASP A 235 1.02 13.55 -4.77
C ASP A 235 1.44 13.63 -6.25
N LEU A 236 0.60 14.22 -7.10
CA LEU A 236 0.90 14.36 -8.51
C LEU A 236 2.08 15.32 -8.73
N SER A 237 2.10 16.44 -7.99
CA SER A 237 3.20 17.42 -8.06
C SER A 237 4.53 16.84 -7.59
N LEU A 238 4.51 15.96 -6.58
CA LEU A 238 5.70 15.28 -6.05
C LEU A 238 6.24 14.23 -7.01
N LYS A 239 5.38 13.58 -7.80
CA LYS A 239 5.78 12.55 -8.77
C LYS A 239 6.39 13.13 -10.04
N GLY A 240 6.08 14.39 -10.39
CA GLY A 240 6.67 15.13 -11.50
C GLY A 240 6.24 14.60 -12.88
N ASP A 241 6.67 13.40 -13.24
CA ASP A 241 6.49 12.81 -14.59
C ASP A 241 5.37 11.75 -14.59
N VAL A 242 4.12 12.20 -14.53
CA VAL A 242 2.95 11.31 -14.73
C VAL A 242 2.47 11.44 -16.17
N ASN A 243 2.75 10.43 -17.00
CA ASN A 243 2.39 10.40 -18.44
C ASN A 243 0.90 10.69 -18.74
N ASN A 244 0.00 10.43 -17.79
CA ASN A 244 -1.41 10.75 -17.91
C ASN A 244 -1.97 11.16 -16.53
N ALA A 245 -1.88 12.45 -16.23
CA ALA A 245 -2.33 13.04 -14.98
C ALA A 245 -3.82 12.80 -14.71
N SER A 246 -4.68 12.96 -15.72
CA SER A 246 -6.13 12.73 -15.60
C SER A 246 -6.46 11.30 -15.18
N ALA A 247 -5.83 10.30 -15.83
CA ALA A 247 -6.03 8.90 -15.48
C ALA A 247 -5.54 8.58 -14.06
N PHE A 248 -4.44 9.19 -13.63
CA PHE A 248 -3.95 9.05 -12.25
C PHE A 248 -4.97 9.60 -11.25
N VAL A 249 -5.48 10.81 -11.46
CA VAL A 249 -6.50 11.45 -10.61
C VAL A 249 -7.76 10.59 -10.54
N MET A 250 -8.29 10.17 -11.69
CA MET A 250 -9.51 9.34 -11.74
C MET A 250 -9.32 8.00 -11.03
N LYS A 251 -8.17 7.34 -11.23
CA LYS A 251 -7.85 6.09 -10.55
C LYS A 251 -7.69 6.29 -9.05
N ALA A 252 -7.04 7.36 -8.61
CA ALA A 252 -6.82 7.67 -7.20
C ALA A 252 -8.12 8.00 -6.46
N LEU A 253 -9.05 8.73 -7.10
CA LEU A 253 -10.37 9.04 -6.56
C LEU A 253 -11.31 7.83 -6.57
N THR A 254 -11.22 6.97 -7.59
CA THR A 254 -12.05 5.74 -7.67
C THR A 254 -11.60 4.69 -6.66
N ALA A 255 -10.29 4.52 -6.50
CA ALA A 255 -9.73 3.55 -5.55
C ALA A 255 -9.90 4.02 -4.09
N TYR A 256 -9.80 5.33 -3.83
CA TYR A 256 -9.89 5.90 -2.48
C TYR A 256 -10.68 7.22 -2.54
N PRO A 257 -12.01 7.16 -2.35
CA PRO A 257 -12.88 8.34 -2.44
C PRO A 257 -12.73 9.30 -1.26
N HIS A 258 -12.14 8.84 -0.15
CA HIS A 258 -11.92 9.62 1.07
C HIS A 258 -10.43 9.90 1.27
N LYS A 259 -10.10 10.94 2.07
CA LYS A 259 -8.71 11.27 2.43
C LYS A 259 -7.98 10.03 2.92
N ARG A 260 -6.81 9.69 2.35
CA ARG A 260 -5.94 8.69 3.00
C ARG A 260 -5.46 9.37 4.27
N GLY A 261 -6.03 8.96 5.41
CA GLY A 261 -5.63 9.47 6.71
C GLY A 261 -4.10 9.51 6.87
N ASN A 262 -3.64 10.34 7.80
CA ASN A 262 -2.22 10.58 7.98
C ASN A 262 -1.49 9.25 8.25
N GLN A 263 -0.58 8.80 7.38
CA GLN A 263 0.23 7.57 7.61
C GLN A 263 0.94 7.58 8.97
N LYS A 264 1.16 8.79 9.52
CA LYS A 264 1.64 9.02 10.89
C LYS A 264 0.82 8.30 11.96
N ASN A 265 -0.49 8.09 11.75
CA ASN A 265 -1.32 7.32 12.68
C ASN A 265 -0.92 5.84 12.73
N ILE A 266 -0.56 5.23 11.60
CA ILE A 266 -0.15 3.82 11.56
C ILE A 266 1.17 3.64 12.32
N VAL A 267 2.15 4.52 12.08
CA VAL A 267 3.44 4.48 12.77
C VAL A 267 3.27 4.68 14.28
N GLN A 268 2.39 5.60 14.69
CA GLN A 268 2.08 5.81 16.12
C GLN A 268 1.39 4.60 16.76
N VAL A 269 0.45 3.96 16.07
CA VAL A 269 -0.24 2.77 16.58
C VAL A 269 0.72 1.57 16.66
N LEU A 270 1.57 1.37 15.65
CA LEU A 270 2.65 0.37 15.71
C LEU A 270 3.69 0.68 16.80
N ALA A 271 3.94 1.96 17.11
CA ALA A 271 4.82 2.33 18.21
C ALA A 271 4.21 2.00 19.59
N ARG A 272 2.87 1.96 19.71
CA ARG A 272 2.17 1.49 20.92
C ARG A 272 2.20 -0.03 21.07
N HIS A 273 2.42 -0.76 19.98
CA HIS A 273 2.46 -2.22 19.91
C HIS A 273 3.78 -2.68 19.26
N PRO A 274 4.92 -2.64 19.98
CA PRO A 274 6.20 -3.04 19.42
C PRO A 274 6.23 -4.52 19.00
N GLU A 275 5.49 -5.40 19.67
CA GLU A 275 5.44 -6.85 19.42
C GLU A 275 4.89 -7.23 18.03
N ILE A 276 3.61 -6.97 17.75
CA ILE A 276 3.22 -6.01 16.70
C ILE A 276 4.17 -5.83 15.51
N ARG A 277 4.77 -4.64 15.55
CA ARG A 277 5.67 -4.10 14.54
C ARG A 277 6.82 -5.04 14.22
N ASP A 278 7.44 -5.62 15.24
CA ASP A 278 8.65 -6.43 15.08
C ASP A 278 8.33 -7.83 14.50
N ALA A 279 7.08 -8.29 14.62
CA ALA A 279 6.60 -9.55 14.04
C ALA A 279 6.03 -9.41 12.61
N LEU A 280 5.80 -8.19 12.12
CA LEU A 280 5.36 -7.94 10.75
C LEU A 280 6.56 -7.98 9.79
N ASP A 281 6.37 -8.66 8.66
CA ASP A 281 7.34 -8.59 7.55
C ASP A 281 7.17 -7.31 6.73
N GLU A 282 8.19 -6.99 5.95
CA GLU A 282 8.24 -5.77 5.13
C GLU A 282 7.06 -5.67 4.15
N SER A 283 6.58 -6.81 3.64
CA SER A 283 5.44 -6.86 2.71
C SER A 283 4.12 -6.51 3.40
N ALA A 284 3.91 -6.99 4.63
CA ALA A 284 2.73 -6.69 5.42
C ALA A 284 2.74 -5.23 5.91
N SER A 285 3.90 -4.70 6.31
CA SER A 285 4.07 -3.29 6.65
C SER A 285 3.80 -2.38 5.46
N ALA A 286 4.29 -2.72 4.26
CA ALA A 286 3.99 -1.98 3.03
C ALA A 286 2.48 -1.99 2.73
N ARG A 287 1.83 -3.15 2.83
CA ARG A 287 0.38 -3.27 2.63
C ARG A 287 -0.44 -2.45 3.63
N LEU A 288 -0.03 -2.38 4.91
CA LEU A 288 -0.69 -1.49 5.88
C LEU A 288 -0.51 -0.02 5.52
N GLY A 289 0.67 0.37 5.01
CA GLY A 289 0.94 1.75 4.57
C GLY A 289 0.18 2.16 3.30
N GLU A 290 -0.17 1.21 2.44
CA GLU A 290 -0.98 1.41 1.23
C GLU A 290 -2.51 1.34 1.50
N ALA A 291 -2.91 0.65 2.57
CA ALA A 291 -4.30 0.47 2.94
C ALA A 291 -4.96 1.78 3.42
N ASP A 292 -6.29 1.77 3.51
CA ASP A 292 -7.01 2.82 4.23
C ASP A 292 -6.49 2.88 5.69
N PRO A 293 -5.98 4.02 6.17
CA PRO A 293 -5.33 4.09 7.47
C PRO A 293 -6.29 3.82 8.63
N ALA A 294 -7.58 4.14 8.50
CA ALA A 294 -8.56 3.76 9.52
C ALA A 294 -8.72 2.24 9.60
N ARG A 295 -8.72 1.57 8.44
CA ARG A 295 -8.69 0.10 8.35
C ARG A 295 -7.37 -0.50 8.88
N ALA A 296 -6.23 0.09 8.54
CA ALA A 296 -4.93 -0.38 9.00
C ALA A 296 -4.84 -0.33 10.54
N VAL A 297 -5.30 0.77 11.14
CA VAL A 297 -5.40 0.91 12.60
C VAL A 297 -6.33 -0.14 13.20
N GLU A 298 -7.53 -0.35 12.62
CA GLU A 298 -8.46 -1.40 13.07
C GLU A 298 -7.82 -2.79 13.03
N ILE A 299 -7.04 -3.10 11.99
CA ILE A 299 -6.36 -4.40 11.87
C ILE A 299 -5.27 -4.57 12.94
N ILE A 300 -4.49 -3.52 13.22
CA ILE A 300 -3.46 -3.57 14.26
C ILE A 300 -4.11 -3.74 15.63
N GLU A 301 -5.20 -3.01 15.91
CA GLU A 301 -5.98 -3.15 17.14
C GLU A 301 -6.65 -4.53 17.26
N ASP A 302 -7.15 -5.10 16.15
CA ASP A 302 -7.70 -6.46 16.09
C ASP A 302 -6.62 -7.51 16.46
N ILE A 303 -5.38 -7.34 16.00
CA ILE A 303 -4.26 -8.22 16.33
C ILE A 303 -3.89 -8.07 17.81
N ALA A 304 -3.78 -6.83 18.30
CA ALA A 304 -3.46 -6.53 19.69
C ALA A 304 -4.52 -7.09 20.66
N ALA A 305 -5.80 -6.93 20.33
CA ALA A 305 -6.91 -7.41 21.13
C ALA A 305 -6.98 -8.94 21.20
N ARG A 306 -6.55 -9.64 20.14
CA ARG A 306 -6.53 -11.11 20.11
C ARG A 306 -5.36 -11.69 20.90
N GLY A 307 -4.24 -10.99 21.00
CA GLY A 307 -3.06 -11.36 21.80
C GLY A 307 -2.29 -12.63 21.36
N ASP A 308 -2.95 -13.55 20.65
CA ASP A 308 -2.39 -14.86 20.24
C ASP A 308 -2.45 -15.06 18.72
N VAL A 309 -2.08 -14.01 17.96
CA VAL A 309 -1.99 -14.12 16.49
C VAL A 309 -0.63 -14.70 16.11
N ARG A 310 -0.58 -16.02 15.90
CA ARG A 310 0.65 -16.77 15.57
C ARG A 310 1.43 -16.24 14.36
N ASN A 311 0.75 -15.63 13.38
CA ASN A 311 1.38 -15.01 12.21
C ASN A 311 0.65 -13.69 11.86
N PRO A 312 1.13 -12.53 12.37
CA PRO A 312 0.47 -11.24 12.16
C PRO A 312 0.55 -10.80 10.69
N SER A 313 1.64 -11.08 9.96
CA SER A 313 1.74 -10.75 8.53
C SER A 313 0.65 -11.39 7.68
N ALA A 314 0.41 -12.70 7.89
CA ALA A 314 -0.64 -13.43 7.19
C ALA A 314 -2.05 -12.91 7.59
N PHE A 315 -2.23 -12.53 8.86
CA PHE A 315 -3.47 -11.93 9.33
C PHE A 315 -3.74 -10.59 8.65
N VAL A 316 -2.73 -9.69 8.58
CA VAL A 316 -2.81 -8.41 7.87
C VAL A 316 -3.19 -8.62 6.40
N ALA A 317 -2.48 -9.50 5.70
CA ALA A 317 -2.73 -9.78 4.29
C ALA A 317 -4.16 -10.28 4.06
N LYS A 318 -4.62 -11.24 4.87
CA LYS A 318 -5.98 -11.79 4.80
C LYS A 318 -7.04 -10.76 5.18
N ALA A 319 -6.78 -9.94 6.20
CA ALA A 319 -7.72 -8.94 6.68
C ALA A 319 -7.92 -7.78 5.70
N LEU A 320 -6.86 -7.37 4.99
CA LEU A 320 -6.92 -6.38 3.91
C LEU A 320 -7.56 -6.95 2.63
N GLN A 321 -7.29 -8.22 2.31
CA GLN A 321 -7.92 -8.89 1.17
C GLN A 321 -9.44 -9.06 1.38
N LEU A 322 -9.86 -9.42 2.59
CA LEU A 322 -11.28 -9.60 2.91
C LEU A 322 -12.02 -8.27 3.08
N TYR A 323 -11.35 -7.25 3.63
CA TYR A 323 -11.94 -5.95 3.94
C TYR A 323 -10.94 -4.83 3.64
N PRO A 324 -10.94 -4.31 2.40
CA PRO A 324 -10.02 -3.26 1.99
C PRO A 324 -10.33 -1.88 2.62
N HIS A 325 -11.53 -1.69 3.17
CA HIS A 325 -11.99 -0.46 3.82
C HIS A 325 -12.37 -0.71 5.27
N GLN A 326 -12.37 0.34 6.11
CA GLN A 326 -12.75 0.27 7.52
C GLN A 326 -14.10 -0.42 7.69
N ARG A 327 -14.22 -1.35 8.66
CA ARG A 327 -15.52 -1.97 8.98
C ARG A 327 -16.35 -0.95 9.74
N THR A 328 -17.08 -0.11 9.02
CA THR A 328 -17.98 0.89 9.61
C THR A 328 -19.03 0.21 10.48
N GLY A 329 -18.86 0.30 11.80
CA GLY A 329 -19.94 0.29 12.79
C GLY A 329 -20.53 -1.05 13.26
N GLN A 330 -20.08 -2.23 12.81
CA GLN A 330 -20.67 -3.50 13.28
C GLN A 330 -19.87 -4.28 14.33
N VAL A 331 -18.58 -3.98 14.56
CA VAL A 331 -17.74 -4.84 15.42
C VAL A 331 -17.77 -4.44 16.90
N ALA A 332 -18.24 -3.23 17.24
CA ALA A 332 -18.28 -2.76 18.64
C ALA A 332 -19.31 -3.49 19.54
N MET A 333 -20.18 -4.35 18.99
CA MET A 333 -21.23 -5.05 19.76
C MET A 333 -20.95 -6.55 20.02
N LEU A 334 -19.89 -7.16 19.47
CA LEU A 334 -19.71 -8.62 19.53
C LEU A 334 -18.55 -9.12 20.43
N THR A 335 -17.80 -8.25 21.10
CA THR A 335 -16.61 -8.68 21.88
C THR A 335 -16.65 -8.38 23.38
N ARG A 336 -17.79 -7.98 23.95
CA ARG A 336 -17.95 -7.89 25.42
C ARG A 336 -19.31 -8.39 25.89
N THR A 337 -19.46 -9.71 26.01
CA THR A 337 -20.50 -10.32 26.85
C THR A 337 -19.84 -11.07 28.00
N PRO A 338 -19.92 -10.57 29.25
CA PRO A 338 -19.57 -11.37 30.42
C PRO A 338 -20.65 -12.44 30.66
N LEU A 339 -20.19 -13.66 30.94
CA LEU A 339 -20.96 -14.81 31.37
C LEU A 339 -21.70 -14.52 32.70
N ASN A 340 -23.00 -14.25 32.66
CA ASN A 340 -24.00 -14.77 33.62
C ASN A 340 -25.39 -14.11 33.43
N ALA A 341 -26.34 -14.86 32.86
CA ALA A 341 -27.75 -14.93 33.28
C ALA A 341 -28.55 -15.84 32.32
N PRO A 342 -29.47 -16.70 32.80
CA PRO A 342 -30.32 -17.51 31.93
C PRO A 342 -31.62 -16.76 31.63
N MET A 343 -31.82 -16.36 30.37
CA MET A 343 -33.13 -16.01 29.84
C MET A 343 -33.40 -16.81 28.56
N ILE A 344 -34.53 -17.51 28.56
CA ILE A 344 -35.01 -18.40 27.50
C ILE A 344 -35.39 -17.54 26.27
N PRO A 345 -34.91 -17.84 25.04
CA PRO A 345 -34.85 -16.84 23.99
C PRO A 345 -36.08 -16.85 23.06
N PHE A 346 -36.49 -15.64 22.66
CA PHE A 346 -37.42 -15.31 21.59
C PHE A 346 -36.98 -15.84 20.19
N GLN A 347 -35.76 -16.38 20.07
CA GLN A 347 -35.21 -16.95 18.84
C GLN A 347 -35.81 -18.32 18.49
N ALA A 348 -36.32 -19.08 19.47
CA ALA A 348 -36.90 -20.40 19.23
C ALA A 348 -38.18 -20.32 18.38
N GLN A 349 -39.00 -19.27 18.54
CA GLN A 349 -40.24 -19.10 17.77
C GLN A 349 -39.98 -18.76 16.29
N ARG A 350 -38.88 -18.06 15.99
CA ARG A 350 -38.52 -17.70 14.61
C ARG A 350 -38.01 -18.91 13.81
N ALA A 351 -37.28 -19.81 14.46
CA ALA A 351 -36.84 -21.06 13.86
C ALA A 351 -38.02 -21.98 13.53
N VAL A 352 -39.02 -22.07 14.42
CA VAL A 352 -40.22 -22.88 14.18
C VAL A 352 -41.04 -22.32 13.02
N ALA A 353 -41.28 -21.01 12.97
CA ALA A 353 -42.05 -20.39 11.88
C ALA A 353 -41.36 -20.53 10.51
N GLN A 354 -40.03 -20.46 10.45
CA GLN A 354 -39.26 -20.70 9.23
C GLN A 354 -39.36 -22.17 8.78
N LEU A 355 -39.27 -23.11 9.71
CA LEU A 355 -39.45 -24.53 9.42
C LEU A 355 -40.85 -24.85 8.89
N THR A 356 -41.91 -24.23 9.44
CA THR A 356 -43.30 -24.44 8.98
C THR A 356 -43.56 -23.88 7.58
N ALA A 357 -43.02 -22.70 7.26
CA ALA A 357 -43.14 -22.11 5.93
C ALA A 357 -42.37 -22.92 4.86
N VAL A 358 -41.19 -23.43 5.22
CA VAL A 358 -40.38 -24.30 4.35
C VAL A 358 -41.07 -25.63 4.08
N THR A 359 -41.71 -26.24 5.08
CA THR A 359 -42.43 -27.51 4.91
C THR A 359 -43.69 -27.38 4.05
N ALA A 360 -44.39 -26.25 4.10
CA ALA A 360 -45.51 -25.98 3.20
C ALA A 360 -45.05 -25.78 1.74
N ALA A 361 -43.94 -25.07 1.51
CA ALA A 361 -43.39 -24.85 0.16
C ALA A 361 -42.84 -26.13 -0.49
N LEU A 362 -42.39 -27.10 0.32
CA LEU A 362 -41.90 -28.40 -0.15
C LEU A 362 -42.99 -29.31 -0.73
N GLN A 363 -44.27 -29.07 -0.40
CA GLN A 363 -45.37 -29.92 -0.86
C GLN A 363 -45.87 -29.60 -2.28
N SER A 364 -45.53 -28.42 -2.81
CA SER A 364 -45.81 -28.00 -4.19
C SER A 364 -44.56 -27.89 -5.08
N GLY A 365 -43.39 -28.28 -4.55
CA GLY A 365 -42.08 -27.78 -4.96
C GLY A 365 -41.62 -28.19 -6.36
N GLY A 366 -41.08 -27.19 -7.09
CA GLY A 366 -40.29 -27.39 -8.29
C GLY A 366 -39.02 -28.22 -8.04
N ALA A 367 -38.22 -28.42 -9.09
CA ALA A 367 -37.03 -29.26 -8.99
C ALA A 367 -35.99 -28.71 -7.98
N VAL A 368 -35.92 -27.38 -7.83
CA VAL A 368 -34.99 -26.69 -6.92
C VAL A 368 -35.38 -26.90 -5.46
N GLU A 369 -36.67 -26.80 -5.12
CA GLU A 369 -37.17 -27.01 -3.76
C GLU A 369 -36.93 -28.45 -3.31
N ARG A 370 -37.12 -29.42 -4.20
CA ARG A 370 -36.81 -30.84 -3.91
C ARG A 370 -35.32 -31.05 -3.62
N GLU A 371 -34.45 -30.34 -4.32
CA GLU A 371 -33.00 -30.42 -4.08
C GLU A 371 -32.58 -29.70 -2.79
N LEU A 372 -33.16 -28.53 -2.49
CA LEU A 372 -32.99 -27.85 -1.21
C LEU A 372 -33.46 -28.71 -0.03
N ALA A 373 -34.53 -29.49 -0.21
CA ALA A 373 -35.02 -30.46 0.78
C ALA A 373 -33.97 -31.52 1.12
N ARG A 374 -33.21 -31.97 0.11
CA ARG A 374 -32.12 -32.95 0.28
C ARG A 374 -30.91 -32.36 1.00
N GLN A 375 -30.77 -31.04 1.00
CA GLN A 375 -29.63 -30.31 1.55
C GLN A 375 -30.04 -29.36 2.70
N PRO A 376 -30.46 -29.88 3.87
CA PRO A 376 -30.99 -29.08 4.98
C PRO A 376 -29.94 -28.14 5.61
N ALA A 377 -28.64 -28.38 5.38
CA ALA A 377 -27.57 -27.49 5.81
C ALA A 377 -27.50 -26.22 4.95
N VAL A 378 -27.63 -26.35 3.63
CA VAL A 378 -27.72 -25.21 2.69
C VAL A 378 -28.97 -24.39 2.99
N LEU A 379 -30.12 -25.06 3.12
CA LEU A 379 -31.41 -24.43 3.36
C LEU A 379 -31.43 -23.60 4.66
N ARG A 380 -30.77 -24.08 5.73
CA ARG A 380 -30.63 -23.32 6.99
C ARG A 380 -29.80 -22.04 6.86
N GLY A 381 -28.90 -21.98 5.88
CA GLY A 381 -28.07 -20.81 5.63
C GLY A 381 -28.76 -19.76 4.75
N LEU A 382 -29.71 -20.15 3.92
CA LEU A 382 -30.39 -19.27 2.97
C LEU A 382 -31.53 -18.49 3.64
N ASP A 383 -31.66 -17.22 3.27
CA ASP A 383 -32.81 -16.40 3.63
C ASP A 383 -33.99 -16.62 2.66
N ALA A 384 -35.16 -16.10 3.04
CA ALA A 384 -36.39 -16.29 2.27
C ALA A 384 -36.34 -15.66 0.87
N GLU A 385 -35.52 -14.61 0.68
CA GLU A 385 -35.38 -13.94 -0.61
C GLU A 385 -34.52 -14.78 -1.56
N ALA A 386 -33.38 -15.29 -1.09
CA ALA A 386 -32.51 -16.18 -1.85
C ALA A 386 -33.21 -17.48 -2.22
N VAL A 387 -34.00 -18.07 -1.30
CA VAL A 387 -34.82 -19.26 -1.62
C VAL A 387 -35.82 -18.93 -2.73
N ARG A 388 -36.55 -17.82 -2.64
CA ARG A 388 -37.50 -17.40 -3.68
C ARG A 388 -36.83 -17.14 -5.02
N ALA A 389 -35.64 -16.52 -5.01
CA ALA A 389 -34.88 -16.25 -6.22
C ALA A 389 -34.41 -17.55 -6.89
N LEU A 390 -33.96 -18.53 -6.11
CA LEU A 390 -33.59 -19.86 -6.62
C LEU A 390 -34.80 -20.61 -7.19
N SER A 391 -35.97 -20.51 -6.57
CA SER A 391 -37.23 -21.08 -7.06
C SER A 391 -37.72 -20.47 -8.37
N GLN A 392 -37.46 -19.18 -8.58
CA GLN A 392 -37.86 -18.45 -9.80
C GLN A 392 -36.84 -18.55 -10.93
N ALA A 393 -35.61 -18.97 -10.63
CA ALA A 393 -34.56 -19.16 -11.62
C ALA A 393 -34.85 -20.36 -12.52
N ASP A 394 -34.07 -20.49 -13.59
CA ASP A 394 -34.02 -21.73 -14.36
C ASP A 394 -33.75 -22.92 -13.42
N PRO A 395 -34.56 -23.99 -13.47
CA PRO A 395 -34.50 -25.06 -12.47
C PRO A 395 -33.15 -25.77 -12.46
N GLU A 396 -32.49 -25.90 -13.61
CA GLU A 396 -31.19 -26.54 -13.68
C GLU A 396 -30.11 -25.65 -13.06
N ARG A 397 -30.17 -24.33 -13.30
CA ARG A 397 -29.28 -23.35 -12.66
C ARG A 397 -29.48 -23.30 -11.14
N GLY A 398 -30.73 -23.30 -10.68
CA GLY A 398 -31.05 -23.32 -9.26
C GLY A 398 -30.43 -24.55 -8.57
N ILE A 399 -30.58 -25.73 -9.17
CA ILE A 399 -29.97 -26.98 -8.68
C ILE A 399 -28.44 -26.89 -8.64
N GLU A 400 -27.80 -26.37 -9.70
CA GLU A 400 -26.35 -26.19 -9.76
C GLU A 400 -25.84 -25.32 -8.61
N ILE A 401 -26.51 -24.18 -8.34
CA ILE A 401 -26.13 -23.28 -7.24
C ILE A 401 -26.30 -23.96 -5.88
N VAL A 402 -27.35 -24.77 -5.71
CA VAL A 402 -27.56 -25.55 -4.48
C VAL A 402 -26.45 -26.57 -4.28
N HIS A 403 -25.99 -27.25 -5.33
CA HIS A 403 -24.85 -28.18 -5.28
C HIS A 403 -23.53 -27.45 -4.98
N ASP A 404 -23.27 -26.31 -5.63
CA ASP A 404 -22.11 -25.46 -5.37
C ASP A 404 -22.06 -25.00 -3.90
N LEU A 405 -23.22 -24.61 -3.35
CA LEU A 405 -23.34 -24.22 -1.95
C LEU A 405 -23.11 -25.41 -1.03
N ALA A 406 -23.68 -26.58 -1.35
CA ALA A 406 -23.51 -27.80 -0.56
C ALA A 406 -22.03 -28.23 -0.49
N ALA A 407 -21.33 -28.17 -1.62
CA ALA A 407 -19.90 -28.47 -1.70
C ALA A 407 -19.03 -27.48 -0.90
N LYS A 408 -19.48 -26.23 -0.75
CA LYS A 408 -18.76 -25.17 -0.04
C LYS A 408 -19.35 -24.83 1.33
N ILE A 409 -20.13 -25.74 1.91
CA ILE A 409 -20.66 -25.58 3.27
C ILE A 409 -19.49 -25.38 4.25
N GLY A 410 -19.49 -24.25 4.95
CA GLY A 410 -18.43 -23.88 5.90
C GLY A 410 -17.40 -22.89 5.35
N GLU A 411 -17.20 -22.85 4.04
CA GLU A 411 -16.35 -21.84 3.39
C GLU A 411 -17.14 -20.57 3.06
N VAL A 412 -18.39 -20.72 2.64
CA VAL A 412 -19.26 -19.59 2.28
C VAL A 412 -19.84 -18.97 3.55
N ARG A 413 -19.30 -17.80 3.93
CA ARG A 413 -19.74 -17.07 5.14
C ARG A 413 -21.20 -16.61 5.08
N ASN A 414 -21.71 -16.25 3.90
CA ASN A 414 -23.10 -15.85 3.68
C ASN A 414 -23.65 -16.56 2.43
N PRO A 415 -24.33 -17.71 2.59
CA PRO A 415 -24.81 -18.49 1.46
C PRO A 415 -25.94 -17.80 0.68
N SER A 416 -26.77 -16.95 1.31
CA SER A 416 -27.79 -16.17 0.60
C SER A 416 -27.16 -15.19 -0.39
N ALA A 417 -26.15 -14.43 0.05
CA ALA A 417 -25.45 -13.49 -0.81
C ALA A 417 -24.73 -14.21 -1.96
N PHE A 418 -24.14 -15.38 -1.69
CA PHE A 418 -23.52 -16.21 -2.72
C PHE A 418 -24.55 -16.68 -3.76
N ALA A 419 -25.71 -17.19 -3.33
CA ALA A 419 -26.77 -17.61 -4.25
C ALA A 419 -27.25 -16.46 -5.15
N MET A 420 -27.54 -15.30 -4.56
CA MET A 420 -27.98 -14.11 -5.30
C MET A 420 -26.92 -13.60 -6.28
N GLN A 421 -25.65 -13.58 -5.86
CA GLN A 421 -24.54 -13.18 -6.73
C GLN A 421 -24.33 -14.19 -7.87
N ALA A 422 -24.47 -15.49 -7.60
CA ALA A 422 -24.33 -16.55 -8.58
C ALA A 422 -25.45 -16.52 -9.63
N LEU A 423 -26.69 -16.23 -9.21
CA LEU A 423 -27.84 -16.01 -10.11
C LEU A 423 -27.66 -14.74 -10.96
N LYS A 424 -27.21 -13.63 -10.35
CA LYS A 424 -26.97 -12.37 -11.06
C LYS A 424 -25.86 -12.48 -12.10
N ALA A 425 -24.78 -13.19 -11.76
CA ALA A 425 -23.65 -13.36 -12.66
C ALA A 425 -23.97 -14.33 -13.82
N PHE A 426 -24.80 -15.35 -13.56
CA PHE A 426 -25.16 -16.37 -14.54
C PHE A 426 -26.64 -16.75 -14.34
N PRO A 427 -27.56 -16.06 -15.03
CA PRO A 427 -29.01 -16.28 -14.87
C PRO A 427 -29.51 -17.60 -15.47
N HIS A 428 -28.72 -18.20 -16.36
CA HIS A 428 -28.97 -19.50 -16.95
C HIS A 428 -27.93 -20.51 -16.44
N ARG A 429 -28.23 -21.82 -16.59
CA ARG A 429 -27.30 -22.90 -16.22
C ARG A 429 -25.91 -22.56 -16.74
N ARG A 430 -24.88 -22.60 -15.88
CA ARG A 430 -23.52 -22.63 -16.42
C ARG A 430 -23.48 -23.96 -17.14
N SER A 431 -23.51 -23.91 -18.47
CA SER A 431 -23.14 -25.08 -19.27
C SER A 431 -21.89 -25.65 -18.61
N ASP A 432 -21.85 -26.97 -18.45
CA ASP A 432 -20.75 -27.68 -17.79
C ASP A 432 -19.43 -26.98 -18.16
N PRO A 433 -18.54 -26.63 -17.24
CA PRO A 433 -17.28 -25.99 -17.61
C PRO A 433 -16.52 -26.77 -18.71
N ASN A 434 -16.78 -28.09 -18.80
CA ASN A 434 -16.27 -28.99 -19.83
C ASN A 434 -17.15 -29.06 -21.10
N ASP A 435 -18.29 -28.39 -21.15
CA ASP A 435 -19.13 -28.32 -22.34
C ASP A 435 -18.41 -27.55 -23.46
N VAL A 436 -18.21 -28.27 -24.56
CA VAL A 436 -17.50 -27.82 -25.75
C VAL A 436 -18.20 -26.63 -26.38
N ASP A 437 -19.53 -26.67 -26.49
CA ASP A 437 -20.29 -25.59 -27.11
C ASP A 437 -20.25 -24.31 -26.27
N SER A 438 -20.22 -24.43 -24.93
CA SER A 438 -19.98 -23.30 -24.03
C SER A 438 -18.59 -22.71 -24.20
N ALA A 439 -17.54 -23.53 -24.24
CA ALA A 439 -16.16 -23.07 -24.46
C ALA A 439 -15.99 -22.36 -25.81
N LEU A 440 -16.61 -22.88 -26.87
CA LEU A 440 -16.65 -22.25 -28.19
C LEU A 440 -17.44 -20.94 -28.19
N SER A 441 -18.55 -20.86 -27.45
CA SER A 441 -19.36 -19.65 -27.32
C SER A 441 -18.62 -18.53 -26.59
N ARG A 442 -17.77 -18.87 -25.59
CA ARG A 442 -16.86 -17.93 -24.93
C ARG A 442 -15.77 -17.40 -25.87
N ARG A 443 -15.47 -18.09 -26.98
CA ARG A 443 -14.38 -17.78 -27.91
C ARG A 443 -14.90 -17.72 -29.36
N PRO A 444 -15.71 -16.71 -29.71
CA PRO A 444 -16.37 -16.65 -31.02
C PRO A 444 -15.38 -16.62 -32.19
N ARG A 445 -14.19 -16.03 -32.00
CA ARG A 445 -13.12 -16.03 -33.02
C ARG A 445 -12.57 -17.43 -33.30
N VAL A 446 -12.35 -18.24 -32.27
CA VAL A 446 -11.88 -19.63 -32.43
C VAL A 446 -12.96 -20.43 -33.13
N ARG A 447 -14.22 -20.35 -32.66
CA ARG A 447 -15.36 -21.03 -33.29
C ARG A 447 -15.51 -20.70 -34.78
N ALA A 448 -15.40 -19.42 -35.14
CA ALA A 448 -15.52 -18.97 -36.53
C ALA A 448 -14.35 -19.42 -37.43
N SER A 449 -13.22 -19.83 -36.84
CA SER A 449 -12.03 -20.28 -37.56
C SER A 449 -11.91 -21.80 -37.71
N LEU A 450 -12.80 -22.57 -37.05
CA LEU A 450 -12.80 -24.03 -37.10
C LEU A 450 -13.81 -24.54 -38.13
N ASP A 451 -13.43 -25.58 -38.88
CA ASP A 451 -14.32 -26.24 -39.83
C ASP A 451 -15.33 -27.15 -39.13
N GLU A 452 -16.49 -27.39 -39.77
CA GLU A 452 -17.59 -28.17 -39.18
C GLU A 452 -17.16 -29.59 -38.77
N ALA A 453 -16.28 -30.24 -39.55
CA ALA A 453 -15.75 -31.56 -39.22
C ALA A 453 -14.93 -31.57 -37.91
N VAL A 454 -14.23 -30.47 -37.62
CA VAL A 454 -13.45 -30.30 -36.38
C VAL A 454 -14.37 -30.01 -35.21
N LEU A 455 -15.41 -29.19 -35.42
CA LEU A 455 -16.45 -28.94 -34.42
C LEU A 455 -17.16 -30.23 -34.02
N GLN A 456 -17.51 -31.08 -34.99
CA GLN A 456 -18.10 -32.40 -34.73
C GLN A 456 -17.13 -33.30 -33.95
N ARG A 457 -15.85 -33.35 -34.35
CA ARG A 457 -14.80 -34.11 -33.63
C ARG A 457 -14.58 -33.62 -32.20
N LEU A 458 -14.68 -32.32 -31.94
CA LEU A 458 -14.57 -31.76 -30.59
C LEU A 458 -15.76 -32.19 -29.72
N ARG A 459 -16.97 -32.26 -30.28
CA ARG A 459 -18.17 -32.72 -29.56
C ARG A 459 -18.14 -34.22 -29.22
N GLU A 460 -17.50 -35.01 -30.07
CA GLU A 460 -17.32 -36.46 -29.86
C GLU A 460 -16.15 -36.81 -28.93
N ALA A 461 -15.22 -35.86 -28.72
CA ALA A 461 -14.06 -36.05 -27.86
C ALA A 461 -14.43 -35.96 -26.37
N ASP A 462 -13.48 -36.34 -25.50
CA ASP A 462 -13.62 -36.09 -24.06
C ASP A 462 -13.82 -34.58 -23.82
N PRO A 463 -14.90 -34.16 -23.14
CA PRO A 463 -15.28 -32.76 -23.01
C PRO A 463 -14.18 -31.94 -22.31
N ALA A 464 -13.54 -32.50 -21.28
CA ALA A 464 -12.46 -31.82 -20.57
C ALA A 464 -11.23 -31.59 -21.46
N ARG A 465 -10.88 -32.58 -22.30
CA ARG A 465 -9.80 -32.44 -23.31
C ARG A 465 -10.15 -31.44 -24.41
N ALA A 466 -11.38 -31.48 -24.92
CA ALA A 466 -11.83 -30.57 -25.97
C ALA A 466 -11.77 -29.11 -25.51
N VAL A 467 -12.20 -28.82 -24.27
CA VAL A 467 -12.09 -27.47 -23.68
C VAL A 467 -10.64 -27.04 -23.52
N GLU A 468 -9.76 -27.92 -23.04
CA GLU A 468 -8.31 -27.64 -22.94
C GLU A 468 -7.73 -27.21 -24.30
N ILE A 469 -8.05 -27.95 -25.37
CA ILE A 469 -7.57 -27.64 -26.72
C ILE A 469 -8.12 -26.30 -27.23
N ILE A 470 -9.40 -26.00 -26.96
CA ILE A 470 -10.01 -24.71 -27.35
C ILE A 470 -9.30 -23.54 -26.64
N GLU A 471 -8.97 -23.69 -25.36
CA GLU A 471 -8.23 -22.68 -24.60
C GLU A 471 -6.80 -22.51 -25.12
N ASP A 472 -6.13 -23.60 -25.47
CA ASP A 472 -4.79 -23.60 -26.06
C ASP A 472 -4.75 -22.85 -27.40
N VAL A 473 -5.77 -23.07 -28.25
CA VAL A 473 -5.90 -22.35 -29.52
C VAL A 473 -6.21 -20.87 -29.29
N ALA A 474 -7.04 -20.54 -28.30
CA ALA A 474 -7.34 -19.15 -27.96
C ALA A 474 -6.12 -18.39 -27.41
N ALA A 475 -5.22 -19.08 -26.71
CA ALA A 475 -4.01 -18.48 -26.14
C ALA A 475 -2.92 -18.25 -27.21
N LYS A 476 -2.83 -19.11 -28.23
CA LYS A 476 -1.84 -19.01 -29.31
C LYS A 476 -2.40 -18.18 -30.47
N THR A 477 -1.94 -16.93 -30.57
CA THR A 477 -2.42 -16.00 -31.61
C THR A 477 -1.78 -16.22 -32.98
N ASP A 478 -0.76 -17.05 -33.08
CA ASP A 478 0.09 -17.30 -34.24
C ASP A 478 -0.24 -18.60 -35.01
N ILE A 479 -1.37 -19.23 -34.70
CA ILE A 479 -1.79 -20.46 -35.38
C ILE A 479 -2.36 -20.12 -36.76
N HIS A 480 -1.62 -20.45 -37.82
CA HIS A 480 -2.05 -20.20 -39.20
C HIS A 480 -3.26 -21.04 -39.63
N ASN A 481 -3.40 -22.26 -39.12
CA ASN A 481 -4.54 -23.15 -39.39
C ASN A 481 -5.05 -23.81 -38.09
N PRO A 482 -6.07 -23.22 -37.44
CA PRO A 482 -6.58 -23.72 -36.16
C PRO A 482 -7.28 -25.08 -36.30
N SER A 483 -8.00 -25.35 -37.39
CA SER A 483 -8.63 -26.65 -37.65
C SER A 483 -7.62 -27.80 -37.62
N ALA A 484 -6.50 -27.64 -38.34
CA ALA A 484 -5.44 -28.66 -38.40
C ALA A 484 -4.76 -28.85 -37.03
N PHE A 485 -4.56 -27.76 -36.28
CA PHE A 485 -3.98 -27.82 -34.93
C PHE A 485 -4.88 -28.63 -33.98
N VAL A 486 -6.19 -28.35 -33.96
CA VAL A 486 -7.16 -29.05 -33.11
C VAL A 486 -7.22 -30.54 -33.46
N MET A 487 -7.32 -30.88 -34.74
CA MET A 487 -7.35 -32.28 -35.20
C MET A 487 -6.09 -33.05 -34.80
N LYS A 488 -4.91 -32.43 -34.94
CA LYS A 488 -3.65 -33.02 -34.49
C LYS A 488 -3.61 -33.20 -32.97
N ALA A 489 -4.10 -32.21 -32.21
CA ALA A 489 -4.14 -32.26 -30.75
C ALA A 489 -5.08 -33.36 -30.22
N LEU A 490 -6.25 -33.53 -30.85
CA LEU A 490 -7.21 -34.61 -30.54
C LEU A 490 -6.66 -36.00 -30.90
N THR A 491 -5.91 -36.10 -32.01
CA THR A 491 -5.36 -37.38 -32.48
C THR A 491 -4.14 -37.83 -31.65
N SER A 492 -3.28 -36.88 -31.27
CA SER A 492 -2.07 -37.18 -30.48
C SER A 492 -2.36 -37.47 -29.02
N HIS A 493 -3.37 -36.80 -28.44
CA HIS A 493 -3.73 -36.91 -27.04
C HIS A 493 -5.25 -36.88 -26.88
N PRO A 494 -5.91 -38.05 -26.99
CA PRO A 494 -7.38 -38.13 -26.90
C PRO A 494 -7.92 -37.88 -25.48
N MET A 495 -7.06 -37.96 -24.45
CA MET A 495 -7.41 -37.73 -23.04
C MET A 495 -6.75 -36.44 -22.51
N LYS A 496 -7.35 -35.83 -21.48
CA LYS A 496 -6.86 -34.61 -20.81
C LYS A 496 -5.39 -34.75 -20.40
N ARG A 497 -4.55 -33.77 -20.75
CA ARG A 497 -3.11 -33.85 -20.54
C ARG A 497 -2.76 -33.39 -19.11
N GLY A 498 -2.60 -34.35 -18.18
CA GLY A 498 -1.95 -34.11 -16.87
C GLY A 498 -2.88 -33.71 -15.70
N GLY A 499 -3.91 -34.50 -15.39
CA GLY A 499 -4.85 -34.21 -14.30
C GLY A 499 -4.38 -34.51 -12.86
N ASP A 500 -3.38 -35.37 -12.63
CA ASP A 500 -3.22 -35.99 -11.29
C ASP A 500 -1.90 -35.69 -10.52
N GLU A 501 -0.96 -34.91 -11.03
CA GLU A 501 0.39 -34.86 -10.40
C GLU A 501 0.79 -33.56 -9.66
N GLN A 502 -0.08 -32.57 -9.50
CA GLN A 502 0.29 -31.30 -8.84
C GLN A 502 -0.53 -30.85 -7.63
N THR A 503 -1.47 -31.67 -7.12
CA THR A 503 -2.24 -31.35 -5.90
C THR A 503 -2.10 -32.36 -4.75
N SER A 504 -1.21 -33.35 -4.85
CA SER A 504 -0.91 -34.31 -3.78
C SER A 504 0.46 -34.07 -3.14
N ALA A 505 0.64 -32.92 -2.49
CA ALA A 505 1.68 -32.71 -1.49
C ALA A 505 1.13 -33.13 -0.12
N GLY A 506 0.97 -34.43 0.08
CA GLY A 506 0.48 -35.03 1.32
C GLY A 506 1.14 -36.37 1.59
N TYR A 507 2.06 -36.38 2.55
CA TYR A 507 2.36 -37.50 3.46
C TYR A 507 2.37 -38.92 2.86
N HIS A 508 3.54 -39.37 2.42
CA HIS A 508 3.92 -40.77 2.58
C HIS A 508 5.01 -40.87 3.64
N ASP A 509 4.54 -41.08 4.87
CA ASP A 509 5.31 -41.69 5.95
C ASP A 509 5.37 -43.19 5.64
N ALA A 510 6.57 -43.73 5.41
CA ALA A 510 6.79 -45.16 5.23
C ALA A 510 7.99 -45.63 6.05
N PRO A 511 7.87 -46.73 6.81
CA PRO A 511 8.71 -47.02 7.94
C PRO A 511 10.02 -47.72 7.56
N ALA A 512 11.04 -47.45 8.38
CA ALA A 512 12.31 -48.14 8.41
C ALA A 512 12.13 -49.65 8.63
N ALA A 513 12.54 -50.46 7.65
CA ALA A 513 12.76 -51.90 7.83
C ALA A 513 14.17 -52.28 7.37
N LYS A 514 14.94 -52.71 8.37
CA LYS A 514 16.29 -53.26 8.30
C LYS A 514 16.29 -54.63 7.63
N HIS A 515 17.09 -54.82 6.59
CA HIS A 515 17.65 -56.12 6.20
C HIS A 515 19.09 -55.88 5.73
N MET A 516 20.09 -56.06 6.59
CA MET A 516 20.86 -57.30 6.73
C MET A 516 21.06 -58.04 5.41
N ARG A 517 22.25 -57.91 4.81
CA ARG A 517 22.99 -59.04 4.21
C ARG A 517 24.51 -58.78 4.21
N PRO A 518 25.32 -59.85 4.19
CA PRO A 518 26.53 -59.95 5.00
C PRO A 518 27.84 -59.75 4.23
N ALA A 519 28.89 -59.57 5.03
CA ALA A 519 30.29 -59.48 4.66
C ALA A 519 30.87 -60.76 4.04
N TYR A 520 31.64 -60.58 2.97
CA TYR A 520 32.86 -61.32 2.58
C TYR A 520 33.70 -60.25 1.84
N GLY A 521 34.84 -59.81 2.35
CA GLY A 521 36.12 -60.53 2.29
C GLY A 521 36.95 -59.97 1.12
N GLY A 522 37.89 -59.05 1.41
CA GLY A 522 38.93 -58.63 0.44
C GLY A 522 39.93 -59.76 0.13
N PRO A 523 41.07 -59.54 -0.56
CA PRO A 523 41.73 -58.25 -0.84
C PRO A 523 42.29 -58.12 -2.28
N GLN A 524 42.54 -56.89 -2.77
CA GLN A 524 43.82 -56.51 -3.37
C GLN A 524 43.80 -55.03 -3.79
N ARG A 525 44.71 -54.28 -3.17
CA ARG A 525 45.19 -52.98 -3.65
C ARG A 525 45.74 -53.17 -5.07
N VAL A 526 45.08 -52.58 -6.05
CA VAL A 526 45.73 -52.13 -7.27
C VAL A 526 45.55 -50.63 -7.33
N VAL A 527 46.68 -49.95 -7.33
CA VAL A 527 46.81 -48.51 -7.54
C VAL A 527 46.42 -48.29 -9.01
N MET A 528 45.24 -47.72 -9.28
CA MET A 528 44.89 -47.28 -10.64
C MET A 528 44.44 -45.84 -10.59
N GLU A 529 45.10 -45.08 -11.46
CA GLU A 529 45.13 -43.63 -11.57
C GLU A 529 43.74 -43.01 -11.72
N ALA A 530 43.66 -41.77 -11.24
CA ALA A 530 42.51 -40.90 -11.37
C ALA A 530 42.06 -40.78 -12.84
N SER A 531 40.98 -41.49 -13.17
CA SER A 531 40.25 -41.25 -14.41
C SER A 531 39.43 -39.98 -14.23
N VAL A 532 40.01 -38.87 -14.68
CA VAL A 532 39.37 -37.57 -14.86
C VAL A 532 38.07 -37.82 -15.61
N HIS A 533 36.94 -37.75 -14.90
CA HIS A 533 35.63 -37.77 -15.54
C HIS A 533 35.54 -36.57 -16.46
N ALA A 534 35.62 -36.85 -17.77
CA ALA A 534 35.37 -35.91 -18.84
C ALA A 534 34.04 -35.20 -18.53
N ARG A 535 34.13 -33.89 -18.24
CA ARG A 535 32.94 -33.06 -18.09
C ARG A 535 32.12 -33.23 -19.38
N PRO A 536 30.81 -33.54 -19.30
CA PRO A 536 29.98 -33.62 -20.49
C PRO A 536 30.08 -32.29 -21.21
N SER A 537 30.55 -32.35 -22.46
CA SER A 537 30.75 -31.20 -23.32
C SER A 537 29.45 -30.40 -23.34
N GLY A 538 29.48 -29.10 -23.02
CA GLY A 538 28.29 -28.25 -22.95
C GLY A 538 27.47 -28.15 -24.25
N ALA A 539 27.95 -28.76 -25.34
CA ALA A 539 27.28 -28.88 -26.63
C ALA A 539 26.21 -29.98 -26.69
N ASP A 540 26.26 -31.01 -25.83
CA ASP A 540 25.41 -32.21 -25.96
C ASP A 540 23.91 -31.96 -25.68
N GLY A 541 23.55 -30.76 -25.20
CA GLY A 541 22.17 -30.35 -24.93
C GLY A 541 21.60 -29.27 -25.87
N LEU A 542 22.33 -28.88 -26.92
CA LEU A 542 21.87 -27.85 -27.86
C LEU A 542 20.99 -28.45 -28.96
N ASP A 543 19.96 -27.72 -29.38
CA ASP A 543 19.13 -28.13 -30.51
C ASP A 543 19.90 -28.05 -31.85
N GLU A 544 19.40 -28.75 -32.87
CA GLU A 544 20.06 -28.81 -34.19
C GLU A 544 20.27 -27.42 -34.81
N GLN A 545 19.38 -26.47 -34.53
CA GLN A 545 19.48 -25.12 -35.09
C GLN A 545 20.63 -24.34 -34.45
N ALA A 546 20.76 -24.38 -33.12
CA ALA A 546 21.85 -23.77 -32.38
C ALA A 546 23.19 -24.43 -32.74
N GLN A 547 23.22 -25.75 -32.92
CA GLN A 547 24.41 -26.47 -33.41
C GLN A 547 24.81 -26.00 -34.82
N ARG A 548 23.86 -25.86 -35.75
CA ARG A 548 24.13 -25.32 -37.10
C ARG A 548 24.67 -23.90 -37.03
N LEU A 549 24.09 -23.04 -36.20
CA LEU A 549 24.56 -21.67 -36.02
C LEU A 549 25.97 -21.60 -35.44
N LEU A 550 26.31 -22.45 -34.46
CA LEU A 550 27.67 -22.56 -33.93
C LEU A 550 28.66 -23.06 -34.98
N SER A 551 28.28 -24.06 -35.78
CA SER A 551 29.14 -24.60 -36.84
C SER A 551 29.40 -23.60 -37.99
N ALA A 552 28.47 -22.66 -38.22
CA ALA A 552 28.60 -21.62 -39.23
C ALA A 552 29.29 -20.34 -38.71
N ALA A 553 29.41 -20.18 -37.40
CA ALA A 553 30.04 -19.02 -36.78
C ALA A 553 31.58 -19.11 -36.83
N ASN A 554 32.25 -17.98 -36.56
CA ASN A 554 33.69 -17.98 -36.35
C ASN A 554 34.04 -18.90 -35.16
N PRO A 555 35.03 -19.82 -35.29
CA PRO A 555 35.37 -20.79 -34.24
C PRO A 555 35.73 -20.13 -32.90
N ASP A 556 36.43 -18.99 -32.92
CA ASP A 556 36.82 -18.26 -31.71
C ASP A 556 35.58 -17.69 -30.99
N ARG A 557 34.56 -17.27 -31.76
CA ARG A 557 33.31 -16.73 -31.21
C ARG A 557 32.42 -17.84 -30.67
N ALA A 558 32.35 -18.96 -31.38
CA ALA A 558 31.64 -20.15 -30.91
C ALA A 558 32.21 -20.63 -29.57
N GLN A 559 33.54 -20.64 -29.43
CA GLN A 559 34.21 -20.97 -28.17
C GLN A 559 33.87 -19.98 -27.06
N GLU A 560 33.95 -18.66 -27.29
CA GLU A 560 33.59 -17.64 -26.30
C GLU A 560 32.15 -17.81 -25.78
N ILE A 561 31.20 -18.13 -26.67
CA ILE A 561 29.80 -18.36 -26.30
C ILE A 561 29.62 -19.63 -25.49
N LEU A 562 30.35 -20.70 -25.82
CA LEU A 562 30.32 -21.96 -25.07
C LEU A 562 30.95 -21.80 -23.67
N GLU A 563 32.01 -21.00 -23.54
CA GLU A 563 32.60 -20.62 -22.24
C GLU A 563 31.60 -19.78 -21.42
N GLU A 564 30.96 -18.77 -22.02
CA GLU A 564 29.94 -17.95 -21.33
C GLU A 564 28.71 -18.78 -20.91
N LEU A 565 28.33 -19.77 -21.72
CA LEU A 565 27.24 -20.69 -21.40
C LEU A 565 27.61 -21.63 -20.24
N ALA A 566 28.86 -22.11 -20.20
CA ALA A 566 29.37 -22.94 -19.11
C ALA A 566 29.45 -22.14 -17.80
N ASP A 567 29.90 -20.89 -17.84
CA ASP A 567 29.95 -20.01 -16.65
C ASP A 567 28.55 -19.71 -16.10
N LYS A 568 27.54 -19.69 -16.96
CA LYS A 568 26.14 -19.42 -16.60
C LYS A 568 25.30 -20.69 -16.42
N GLN A 569 25.93 -21.85 -16.27
CA GLN A 569 25.22 -23.13 -16.13
C GLN A 569 24.24 -23.07 -14.94
N GLY A 570 22.95 -23.33 -15.20
CA GLY A 570 21.87 -23.25 -14.21
C GLY A 570 21.13 -21.90 -14.13
N GLN A 571 21.71 -20.82 -14.66
CA GLN A 571 21.02 -19.52 -14.80
C GLN A 571 20.29 -19.40 -16.14
N VAL A 572 20.81 -20.05 -17.17
CA VAL A 572 20.21 -20.05 -18.51
C VAL A 572 19.16 -21.16 -18.61
N ARG A 573 17.88 -20.76 -18.62
CA ARG A 573 16.74 -21.69 -18.71
C ARG A 573 16.66 -22.44 -20.04
N ASN A 574 17.14 -21.83 -21.13
CA ASN A 574 17.17 -22.45 -22.46
C ASN A 574 18.53 -22.15 -23.14
N PRO A 575 19.46 -23.13 -23.16
CA PRO A 575 20.81 -22.92 -23.70
C PRO A 575 20.81 -22.66 -25.21
N SER A 576 19.95 -23.33 -25.99
CA SER A 576 19.86 -23.14 -27.45
C SER A 576 19.45 -21.71 -27.83
N ALA A 577 18.46 -21.14 -27.11
CA ALA A 577 18.02 -19.77 -27.34
C ALA A 577 19.09 -18.74 -26.97
N PHE A 578 19.89 -19.01 -25.94
CA PHE A 578 21.01 -18.17 -25.55
C PHE A 578 22.08 -18.12 -26.64
N VAL A 579 22.49 -19.29 -27.16
CA VAL A 579 23.47 -19.40 -28.26
C VAL A 579 23.00 -18.66 -29.50
N ALA A 580 21.75 -18.90 -29.94
CA ALA A 580 21.19 -18.24 -31.13
C ALA A 580 21.14 -16.71 -30.96
N LYS A 581 20.77 -16.22 -29.77
CA LYS A 581 20.72 -14.78 -29.47
C LYS A 581 22.13 -14.17 -29.43
N ALA A 582 23.09 -14.85 -28.79
CA ALA A 582 24.46 -14.37 -28.65
C ALA A 582 25.16 -14.23 -30.01
N LEU A 583 24.96 -15.20 -30.91
CA LEU A 583 25.49 -15.16 -32.28
C LEU A 583 24.81 -14.08 -33.14
N ARG A 584 23.50 -13.88 -32.99
CA ARG A 584 22.78 -12.84 -33.74
C ARG A 584 23.18 -11.43 -33.31
N GLN A 585 23.41 -11.23 -32.02
CA GLN A 585 23.72 -9.91 -31.48
C GLN A 585 25.20 -9.53 -31.68
N PHE A 586 26.11 -10.50 -31.66
CA PHE A 586 27.54 -10.28 -31.84
C PHE A 586 28.14 -11.42 -32.69
N PRO A 587 28.16 -11.23 -34.03
CA PRO A 587 28.70 -12.22 -34.97
C PRO A 587 30.21 -12.41 -34.85
N GLU A 588 30.92 -11.36 -34.41
CA GLU A 588 32.38 -11.35 -34.27
C GLU A 588 32.82 -11.48 -32.80
N CYS A 589 34.05 -11.97 -32.58
CA CYS A 589 34.67 -12.05 -31.25
C CYS A 589 34.74 -10.67 -30.59
N ARG A 590 34.35 -10.57 -29.32
CA ARG A 590 34.34 -9.28 -28.61
C ARG A 590 35.73 -8.78 -28.17
N GLY A 591 36.79 -9.47 -28.60
CA GLY A 591 38.14 -9.31 -28.09
C GLY A 591 38.23 -9.83 -26.65
N ARG A 592 39.27 -10.62 -26.32
CA ARG A 592 39.53 -10.99 -24.92
C ARG A 592 39.58 -9.70 -24.10
N ARG A 593 38.66 -9.54 -23.15
CA ARG A 593 38.87 -8.58 -22.06
C ARG A 593 40.20 -8.99 -21.43
N ALA A 594 41.21 -8.14 -21.54
CA ALA A 594 42.45 -8.33 -20.82
C ALA A 594 42.09 -8.37 -19.32
N THR A 595 42.12 -9.56 -18.75
CA THR A 595 41.93 -9.84 -17.32
C THR A 595 43.20 -9.55 -16.57
#